data_AF-A0A5B1R6G1-F1
#
_entry.id   AF-A0A5B1R6G1-F1
#
_cell.length_a   1.000
_cell.length_b   1.000
_cell.length_c   1.000
_cell.angle_alpha   90.00
_cell.angle_beta   90.00
_cell.angle_gamma   90.00
#
_symmetry.space_group_name_H-M   'P 1'
#
loop_
_entity.id
_entity.type
_entity.pdbx_description
1 polymer ?
#
loop_
_entity_poly.entity_id
_entity_poly.type
_entity_poly.pdbx_seq_one_letter_code
_entity_poly.pdbx_strand_id
1 'polypeptide(L)'
;MDKLRSLLSFNLNLPLTFPHRDEHKHPIAIVQYQRASFGVGTEEHLHWALFVLTDRRRQRGPSFQAIDRLYSDGRGVVWRLHECAHDAVRASPRCLGGVVVGAVRAREVDELREMLRANRPHPKGPGWNCRSWIMECLRSMRGKGWLCGDIAQQAALLPALRIASRGSSCSGRGRKRRPRPVLVRLEV
;
A
#
# COMPACT_ATOMS: atom_id res chain seq x y z
N MET A 1 13.33 68.60 32.46
CA MET A 1 13.23 67.81 31.20
C MET A 1 14.13 66.58 31.33
N ASP A 2 13.92 65.71 32.32
CA ASP A 2 12.83 64.74 32.47
C ASP A 2 12.83 63.60 31.45
N LYS A 3 12.87 62.39 32.04
CA LYS A 3 12.56 61.03 31.56
C LYS A 3 13.74 60.22 31.00
N LEU A 4 13.93 58.95 31.37
CA LEU A 4 13.40 58.08 32.41
C LEU A 4 14.32 56.84 32.43
N ARG A 5 14.55 56.28 33.61
CA ARG A 5 15.20 54.98 33.86
C ARG A 5 14.46 53.83 33.17
N SER A 6 15.16 52.78 32.76
CA SER A 6 14.83 51.38 33.12
C SER A 6 15.89 50.40 32.60
N LEU A 7 16.53 49.70 33.54
CA LEU A 7 17.20 48.40 33.36
C LEU A 7 16.17 47.28 33.61
N LEU A 8 16.51 46.08 33.12
CA LEU A 8 16.06 44.73 33.53
C LEU A 8 15.03 44.02 32.61
N SER A 9 15.56 42.98 31.94
CA SER A 9 15.03 41.62 31.79
C SER A 9 13.55 41.40 31.45
N PHE A 10 13.27 40.63 30.39
CA PHE A 10 12.80 39.23 30.51
C PHE A 10 12.44 38.58 29.15
N ASN A 11 12.85 37.31 29.04
CA ASN A 11 12.20 36.15 28.40
C ASN A 11 11.94 36.08 26.89
N LEU A 12 12.77 35.22 26.26
CA LEU A 12 12.38 33.91 25.69
C LEU A 12 11.00 33.84 25.01
N ASN A 13 11.00 33.84 23.68
CA ASN A 13 10.05 33.10 22.86
C ASN A 13 10.64 32.86 21.46
N LEU A 14 11.81 32.21 21.40
CA LEU A 14 12.13 31.43 20.21
C LEU A 14 11.32 30.13 20.36
N PRO A 15 10.41 29.79 19.42
CA PRO A 15 9.75 28.51 19.48
C PRO A 15 10.83 27.44 19.46
N LEU A 16 10.88 26.65 20.54
CA LEU A 16 11.58 25.39 20.59
C LEU A 16 11.12 24.61 19.36
N THR A 17 11.94 24.57 18.32
CA THR A 17 11.82 23.55 17.28
C THR A 17 12.12 22.25 18.00
N PHE A 18 11.08 21.63 18.54
CA PHE A 18 11.15 20.27 19.02
C PHE A 18 11.77 19.46 17.90
N PRO A 19 12.88 18.74 18.14
CA PRO A 19 13.43 17.86 17.12
C PRO A 19 12.26 16.99 16.65
N HIS A 20 11.99 17.07 15.35
CA HIS A 20 10.91 16.38 14.68
C HIS A 20 10.98 14.93 15.15
N ARG A 21 10.08 14.52 16.06
CA ARG A 21 9.99 13.12 16.51
C ARG A 21 10.04 12.28 15.25
N ASP A 22 10.96 11.32 15.20
CA ASP A 22 11.10 10.39 14.08
C ASP A 22 9.71 9.97 13.64
N GLU A 23 9.28 10.55 12.51
CA GLU A 23 7.88 10.52 12.16
C GLU A 23 7.57 9.09 11.76
N HIS A 24 6.72 8.43 12.54
CA HIS A 24 6.43 7.03 12.33
C HIS A 24 5.84 6.83 10.93
N LYS A 25 6.51 6.05 10.08
CA LYS A 25 6.07 5.74 8.74
C LYS A 25 5.51 4.32 8.64
N HIS A 26 4.40 4.18 7.95
CA HIS A 26 3.77 2.91 7.63
C HIS A 26 4.15 2.48 6.21
N PRO A 27 4.69 1.27 6.02
CA PRO A 27 4.98 0.76 4.69
C PRO A 27 3.72 0.65 3.82
N ILE A 28 3.83 1.05 2.56
CA ILE A 28 2.84 0.79 1.52
C ILE A 28 3.29 -0.45 0.76
N ALA A 29 2.42 -1.45 0.66
CA ALA A 29 2.74 -2.71 -0.01
C ALA A 29 1.69 -3.05 -1.07
N ILE A 30 2.15 -3.60 -2.20
CA ILE A 30 1.30 -4.27 -3.19
C ILE A 30 1.35 -5.77 -2.89
N VAL A 31 0.21 -6.34 -2.56
CA VAL A 31 0.03 -7.73 -2.17
C VAL A 31 -0.72 -8.46 -3.28
N GLN A 32 -0.28 -9.69 -3.57
CA GLN A 32 -0.88 -10.50 -4.63
C GLN A 32 -1.59 -11.74 -4.09
N TYR A 33 -2.67 -12.12 -4.76
CA TYR A 33 -3.52 -13.24 -4.39
C TYR A 33 -3.73 -14.19 -5.56
N GLN A 34 -3.73 -15.48 -5.25
CA GLN A 34 -4.04 -16.57 -6.16
C GLN A 34 -5.45 -16.38 -6.78
N ARG A 35 -5.55 -16.66 -8.08
CA ARG A 35 -6.83 -16.78 -8.80
C ARG A 35 -7.06 -18.25 -9.17
N ALA A 36 -8.28 -18.61 -9.58
CA ALA A 36 -8.68 -20.02 -9.79
C ALA A 36 -7.66 -20.84 -10.61
N SER A 37 -7.13 -20.26 -11.69
CA SER A 37 -6.20 -20.95 -12.61
C SER A 37 -4.76 -20.43 -12.54
N PHE A 38 -4.45 -19.49 -11.63
CA PHE A 38 -3.15 -18.80 -11.60
C PHE A 38 -2.57 -18.80 -10.20
N GLY A 39 -1.27 -19.08 -10.10
CA GLY A 39 -0.52 -19.16 -8.85
C GLY A 39 0.93 -18.72 -9.00
N VAL A 40 1.82 -19.31 -8.20
CA VAL A 40 3.27 -19.05 -8.27
C VAL A 40 3.80 -19.35 -9.66
N GLY A 41 4.59 -18.43 -10.23
CA GLY A 41 5.12 -18.51 -11.59
C GLY A 41 4.23 -17.86 -12.66
N THR A 42 3.05 -17.33 -12.27
CA THR A 42 2.09 -16.64 -13.16
C THR A 42 1.65 -15.30 -12.55
N GLU A 43 2.58 -14.60 -11.89
CA GLU A 43 2.31 -13.38 -11.10
C GLU A 43 1.62 -12.26 -11.91
N GLU A 44 1.89 -12.20 -13.21
CA GLU A 44 1.23 -11.32 -14.17
C GLU A 44 -0.25 -11.66 -14.45
N HIS A 45 -0.83 -12.66 -13.80
CA HIS A 45 -2.26 -12.99 -13.88
C HIS A 45 -2.98 -12.91 -12.52
N LEU A 46 -2.22 -12.65 -11.45
CA LEU A 46 -2.73 -12.63 -10.08
C LEU A 46 -3.51 -11.35 -9.78
N HIS A 47 -4.36 -11.44 -8.75
CA HIS A 47 -5.10 -10.30 -8.23
C HIS A 47 -4.21 -9.48 -7.30
N TRP A 48 -4.19 -8.15 -7.44
CA TRP A 48 -3.39 -7.27 -6.59
C TRP A 48 -4.27 -6.40 -5.68
N ALA A 49 -3.76 -6.15 -4.47
CA ALA A 49 -4.31 -5.23 -3.50
C ALA A 49 -3.22 -4.32 -2.95
N LEU A 50 -3.60 -3.12 -2.51
CA LEU A 50 -2.73 -2.18 -1.81
C LEU A 50 -2.97 -2.29 -0.30
N PHE A 51 -1.89 -2.34 0.48
CA PHE A 51 -1.91 -2.34 1.94
C PHE A 51 -1.12 -1.17 2.50
N VAL A 52 -1.64 -0.57 3.57
CA VAL A 52 -0.86 0.29 4.48
C VAL A 52 -0.62 -0.48 5.77
N LEU A 53 0.62 -0.84 6.04
CA LEU A 53 0.97 -1.72 7.17
C LEU A 53 1.12 -0.93 8.47
N THR A 54 0.00 -0.68 9.13
CA THR A 54 -0.05 0.00 10.44
C THR A 54 0.47 -0.88 11.59
N ASP A 55 0.36 -2.20 11.47
CA ASP A 55 1.05 -3.18 12.33
C ASP A 55 1.95 -4.07 11.48
N ARG A 56 3.24 -3.72 11.42
CA ARG A 56 4.25 -4.45 10.64
C ARG A 56 4.52 -5.86 11.16
N ARG A 57 4.44 -6.07 12.49
CA ARG A 57 4.72 -7.38 13.11
C ARG A 57 3.64 -8.38 12.75
N ARG A 58 2.38 -7.95 12.73
CA ARG A 58 1.23 -8.79 12.35
C ARG A 58 0.87 -8.71 10.87
N GLN A 59 1.54 -7.84 10.09
CA GLN A 59 1.22 -7.53 8.69
C GLN A 59 -0.26 -7.16 8.51
N ARG A 60 -0.70 -6.17 9.30
CA ARG A 60 -2.09 -5.67 9.31
C ARG A 60 -2.18 -4.19 9.00
N GLY A 61 -3.35 -3.79 8.53
CA GLY A 61 -3.76 -2.41 8.36
C GLY A 61 -4.81 -2.27 7.25
N PRO A 62 -5.08 -1.04 6.80
CA PRO A 62 -6.04 -0.79 5.73
C PRO A 62 -5.61 -1.47 4.42
N SER A 63 -6.56 -2.15 3.77
CA SER A 63 -6.38 -2.74 2.44
C SER A 63 -7.38 -2.17 1.43
N PHE A 64 -6.94 -2.09 0.17
CA PHE A 64 -7.70 -1.53 -0.94
C PHE A 64 -7.51 -2.38 -2.18
N GLN A 65 -8.60 -2.72 -2.86
CA GLN A 65 -8.53 -3.52 -4.08
C GLN A 65 -9.72 -3.21 -5.00
N ALA A 66 -9.43 -3.10 -6.29
CA ALA A 66 -10.45 -3.06 -7.33
C ALA A 66 -10.95 -4.49 -7.57
N ILE A 67 -12.24 -4.74 -7.30
CA ILE A 67 -12.88 -6.04 -7.55
C ILE A 67 -13.91 -5.90 -8.66
N ASP A 68 -13.96 -6.90 -9.53
CA ASP A 68 -15.00 -7.05 -10.53
C ASP A 68 -16.13 -7.95 -10.02
N ARG A 69 -17.35 -7.66 -10.44
CA ARG A 69 -18.50 -8.54 -10.30
C ARG A 69 -19.23 -8.62 -11.63
N LEU A 70 -19.40 -9.84 -12.12
CA LEU A 70 -20.26 -10.12 -13.26
C LEU A 70 -21.70 -10.23 -12.78
N TYR A 71 -22.58 -9.41 -13.34
CA TYR A 71 -24.02 -9.47 -13.06
C TYR A 71 -24.75 -10.12 -14.23
N SER A 72 -25.68 -11.02 -13.92
CA SER A 72 -26.50 -11.74 -14.91
C SER A 72 -27.64 -10.91 -15.50
N ASP A 73 -27.88 -9.71 -14.97
CA ASP A 73 -29.00 -8.82 -15.34
C ASP A 73 -28.66 -7.85 -16.48
N GLY A 74 -27.65 -8.18 -17.29
CA GLY A 74 -27.26 -7.36 -18.44
C GLY A 74 -26.38 -6.16 -18.12
N ARG A 75 -26.11 -5.85 -16.83
CA ARG A 75 -25.16 -4.79 -16.43
C ARG A 75 -23.69 -5.13 -16.76
N GLY A 76 -23.42 -6.38 -17.12
CA GLY A 76 -22.07 -6.84 -17.45
C GLY A 76 -21.14 -6.85 -16.23
N VAL A 77 -19.87 -6.52 -16.47
CA VAL A 77 -18.83 -6.48 -15.44
C VAL A 77 -18.82 -5.10 -14.77
N VAL A 78 -19.13 -5.06 -13.48
CA VAL A 78 -19.08 -3.84 -12.67
C VAL A 78 -17.87 -3.90 -11.75
N TRP A 79 -17.04 -2.86 -11.82
CA TRP A 79 -15.88 -2.69 -10.95
C TRP A 79 -16.21 -1.85 -9.73
N ARG A 80 -15.69 -2.25 -8.56
CA ARG A 80 -15.90 -1.56 -7.29
C ARG A 80 -14.61 -1.51 -6.49
N LEU A 81 -14.46 -0.43 -5.72
CA LEU A 81 -13.45 -0.38 -4.67
C LEU A 81 -13.93 -1.22 -3.49
N HIS A 82 -13.12 -2.17 -3.08
CA HIS A 82 -13.26 -2.84 -1.80
C HIS A 82 -12.18 -2.32 -0.86
N GLU A 83 -12.60 -1.69 0.24
CA GLU A 83 -11.74 -1.23 1.32
C GLU A 83 -12.04 -2.05 2.57
N CYS A 84 -10.99 -2.46 3.29
CA CYS A 84 -11.10 -3.03 4.62
C CYS A 84 -10.14 -2.30 5.56
N ALA A 85 -10.67 -1.65 6.61
CA ALA A 85 -9.86 -0.81 7.51
C ALA A 85 -8.86 -1.61 8.37
N HIS A 86 -9.16 -2.87 8.66
CA HIS A 86 -8.39 -3.74 9.55
C HIS A 86 -8.16 -5.11 8.94
N ASP A 87 -7.52 -5.14 7.77
CA ASP A 87 -7.18 -6.38 7.09
C ASP A 87 -5.83 -6.94 7.56
N ALA A 88 -5.57 -8.21 7.25
CA ALA A 88 -4.31 -8.88 7.50
C ALA A 88 -3.86 -9.63 6.25
N VAL A 89 -2.63 -9.36 5.79
CA VAL A 89 -2.03 -10.07 4.66
C VAL A 89 -2.08 -11.59 4.88
N ARG A 90 -1.92 -12.02 6.14
CA ARG A 90 -1.91 -13.43 6.56
C ARG A 90 -3.29 -14.09 6.68
N ALA A 91 -4.38 -13.33 6.59
CA ALA A 91 -5.73 -13.88 6.79
C ALA A 91 -6.17 -14.77 5.62
N SER A 92 -5.77 -14.43 4.39
CA SER A 92 -6.17 -15.16 3.19
C SER A 92 -5.19 -16.29 2.86
N PRO A 93 -5.65 -17.55 2.71
CA PRO A 93 -4.79 -18.64 2.24
C PRO A 93 -4.37 -18.48 0.78
N ARG A 94 -5.02 -17.57 0.04
CA ARG A 94 -4.68 -17.24 -1.35
C ARG A 94 -3.56 -16.20 -1.45
N CYS A 95 -3.13 -15.59 -0.34
CA CYS A 95 -2.08 -14.59 -0.38
C CYS A 95 -0.73 -15.22 -0.73
N LEU A 96 -0.07 -14.69 -1.77
CA LEU A 96 1.23 -15.14 -2.26
C LEU A 96 2.30 -14.06 -1.99
N GLY A 97 2.17 -13.35 -0.88
CA GLY A 97 3.11 -12.29 -0.50
C GLY A 97 2.90 -10.98 -1.26
N GLY A 98 3.92 -10.13 -1.24
CA GLY A 98 3.84 -8.80 -1.84
C GLY A 98 5.17 -8.07 -1.83
N VAL A 99 5.13 -6.84 -2.33
CA VAL A 99 6.27 -5.93 -2.44
C VAL A 99 5.96 -4.61 -1.74
N VAL A 100 6.87 -4.14 -0.89
CA VAL A 100 6.83 -2.82 -0.27
C VAL A 100 7.36 -1.82 -1.29
N VAL A 101 6.51 -0.88 -1.69
CA VAL A 101 6.76 0.09 -2.78
C VAL A 101 6.97 1.52 -2.26
N GLY A 102 6.87 1.71 -0.95
CA GLY A 102 6.89 3.05 -0.37
C GLY A 102 6.53 3.05 1.11
N ALA A 103 6.36 4.25 1.66
CA ALA A 103 5.88 4.47 3.00
C ALA A 103 5.13 5.81 3.11
N VAL A 104 4.08 5.82 3.91
CA VAL A 104 3.30 7.01 4.25
C VAL A 104 3.52 7.37 5.71
N ARG A 105 3.59 8.66 6.04
CA ARG A 105 3.66 9.07 7.45
C ARG A 105 2.35 8.75 8.17
N ALA A 106 2.41 8.45 9.45
CA ALA A 106 1.22 8.12 10.24
C ALA A 106 0.11 9.20 10.13
N ARG A 107 0.48 10.48 10.12
CA ARG A 107 -0.47 11.60 9.97
C ARG A 107 -1.07 11.73 8.57
N GLU A 108 -0.44 11.16 7.55
CA GLU A 108 -0.85 11.24 6.15
C GLU A 108 -1.66 10.00 5.71
N VAL A 109 -1.90 9.03 6.61
CA VAL A 109 -2.64 7.81 6.26
C VAL A 109 -4.05 8.13 5.80
N ASP A 110 -4.79 9.00 6.48
CA ASP A 110 -6.16 9.33 6.08
C ASP A 110 -6.20 10.10 4.76
N GLU A 111 -5.20 10.96 4.48
CA GLU A 111 -5.05 11.61 3.18
C GLU A 111 -4.84 10.59 2.06
N LEU A 112 -4.00 9.57 2.29
CA LEU A 112 -3.81 8.47 1.35
C LEU A 112 -5.12 7.71 1.12
N ARG A 113 -5.91 7.46 2.16
CA ARG A 113 -7.20 6.76 2.07
C ARG A 113 -8.21 7.54 1.24
N GLU A 114 -8.34 8.84 1.49
CA GLU A 114 -9.23 9.71 0.71
C GLU A 114 -8.80 9.77 -0.76
N MET A 115 -7.50 9.87 -1.04
CA MET A 115 -6.98 9.81 -2.41
C MET A 115 -7.35 8.50 -3.10
N LEU A 116 -7.21 7.35 -2.41
CA LEU A 116 -7.59 6.05 -2.96
C LEU A 116 -9.10 5.91 -3.19
N ARG A 117 -9.93 6.47 -2.31
CA ARG A 117 -11.41 6.51 -2.47
C ARG A 117 -11.84 7.38 -3.64
N ALA A 118 -11.16 8.51 -3.83
CA ALA A 118 -11.40 9.41 -4.97
C ALA A 118 -11.03 8.74 -6.29
N ASN A 119 -9.98 7.89 -6.32
CA ASN A 119 -9.60 7.11 -7.49
C ASN A 119 -10.48 5.86 -7.69
N ARG A 120 -11.76 6.05 -8.01
CA ARG A 120 -12.72 4.94 -8.17
C ARG A 120 -12.31 3.97 -9.29
N PRO A 121 -12.34 2.63 -9.05
CA PRO A 121 -12.16 1.62 -10.08
C PRO A 121 -13.14 1.80 -11.25
N HIS A 122 -12.63 2.18 -12.41
CA HIS A 122 -13.42 2.34 -13.62
C HIS A 122 -12.57 1.95 -14.84
N PRO A 123 -13.07 1.03 -15.69
CA PRO A 123 -12.37 0.66 -16.92
C PRO A 123 -12.13 1.86 -17.85
N LYS A 124 -10.86 2.11 -18.20
CA LYS A 124 -10.45 3.21 -19.10
C LYS A 124 -10.08 2.73 -20.51
N GLY A 125 -10.22 1.44 -20.79
CA GLY A 125 -9.92 0.86 -22.09
C GLY A 125 -9.85 -0.67 -22.05
N PRO A 126 -9.62 -1.31 -23.20
CA PRO A 126 -9.46 -2.76 -23.30
C PRO A 126 -8.33 -3.27 -22.39
N GLY A 127 -8.57 -4.39 -21.71
CA GLY A 127 -7.58 -5.03 -20.84
C GLY A 127 -7.41 -4.39 -19.46
N TRP A 128 -8.14 -3.32 -19.15
CA TRP A 128 -8.14 -2.72 -17.81
C TRP A 128 -8.58 -3.75 -16.76
N ASN A 129 -7.87 -3.78 -15.62
CA ASN A 129 -8.10 -4.73 -14.53
C ASN A 129 -7.61 -4.17 -13.18
N CYS A 130 -7.68 -4.98 -12.13
CA CYS A 130 -7.26 -4.56 -10.78
C CYS A 130 -5.81 -4.05 -10.70
N ARG A 131 -4.90 -4.58 -11.52
CA ARG A 131 -3.49 -4.12 -11.56
C ARG A 131 -3.37 -2.78 -12.26
N SER A 132 -4.21 -2.52 -13.26
CA SER A 132 -4.29 -1.21 -13.91
C SER A 132 -4.70 -0.13 -12.90
N TRP A 133 -5.70 -0.45 -12.06
CA TRP A 133 -6.09 0.43 -10.95
C TRP A 133 -4.95 0.68 -9.96
N ILE A 134 -4.18 -0.34 -9.56
CA ILE A 134 -3.00 -0.17 -8.71
C ILE A 134 -1.99 0.80 -9.34
N MET A 135 -1.70 0.65 -10.63
CA MET A 135 -0.77 1.56 -11.33
C MET A 135 -1.27 3.02 -11.34
N GLU A 136 -2.58 3.23 -11.45
CA GLU A 136 -3.18 4.56 -11.34
C GLU A 136 -3.01 5.15 -9.94
N CYS A 137 -3.24 4.35 -8.89
CA CYS A 137 -2.99 4.76 -7.52
C CYS A 137 -1.52 5.12 -7.29
N LEU A 138 -0.58 4.31 -7.76
CA LEU A 138 0.86 4.59 -7.64
C LEU A 138 1.23 5.91 -8.34
N ARG A 139 0.65 6.19 -9.52
CA ARG A 139 0.88 7.46 -10.21
C ARG A 139 0.44 8.66 -9.36
N SER A 140 -0.72 8.57 -8.70
CA SER A 140 -1.19 9.62 -7.79
C SER A 140 -0.30 9.77 -6.54
N MET A 141 0.25 8.66 -6.02
CA MET A 141 1.17 8.66 -4.87
C MET A 141 2.53 9.27 -5.18
N ARG A 142 2.97 9.24 -6.45
CA ARG A 142 4.27 9.81 -6.88
C ARG A 142 4.39 11.29 -6.50
N GLY A 143 3.35 12.08 -6.75
CA GLY A 143 3.34 13.51 -6.42
C GLY A 143 3.37 13.83 -4.92
N LYS A 144 3.10 12.83 -4.07
CA LYS A 144 3.12 12.96 -2.60
C LYS A 144 4.45 12.52 -1.98
N GLY A 145 5.36 11.94 -2.77
CA GLY A 145 6.64 11.44 -2.25
C GLY A 145 6.52 10.18 -1.38
N TRP A 146 5.41 9.42 -1.51
CA TRP A 146 5.19 8.21 -0.71
C TRP A 146 5.84 6.95 -1.31
N LEU A 147 6.30 6.98 -2.57
CA LEU A 147 6.92 5.85 -3.25
C LEU A 147 8.43 5.86 -3.10
N CYS A 148 9.06 4.67 -3.08
CA CYS A 148 10.52 4.54 -2.96
C CYS A 148 11.27 4.79 -4.27
N GLY A 149 10.58 4.88 -5.41
CA GLY A 149 11.18 5.13 -6.72
C GLY A 149 10.10 5.31 -7.80
N ASP A 150 10.53 5.41 -9.06
CA ASP A 150 9.61 5.55 -10.19
C ASP A 150 9.10 4.18 -10.67
N ILE A 151 7.82 3.91 -10.42
CA ILE A 151 7.16 2.65 -10.79
C ILE A 151 6.24 2.94 -11.98
N ALA A 152 6.83 3.04 -13.17
CA ALA A 152 6.10 3.43 -14.38
C ALA A 152 5.16 2.34 -14.92
N GLN A 153 5.50 1.06 -14.73
CA GLN A 153 4.79 -0.07 -15.33
C GLN A 153 4.70 -1.28 -14.40
N GLN A 154 3.67 -2.11 -14.62
CA GLN A 154 3.46 -3.34 -13.84
C GLN A 154 4.69 -4.26 -13.86
N ALA A 155 5.41 -4.31 -14.99
CA ALA A 155 6.60 -5.14 -15.17
C ALA A 155 7.69 -4.84 -14.14
N ALA A 156 7.79 -3.60 -13.65
CA ALA A 156 8.77 -3.21 -12.62
C ALA A 156 8.53 -3.93 -11.28
N LEU A 157 7.29 -4.35 -10.99
CA LEU A 157 6.95 -5.04 -9.74
C LEU A 157 7.11 -6.57 -9.84
N LEU A 158 7.07 -7.13 -11.06
CA LEU A 158 7.01 -8.59 -11.26
C LEU A 158 8.22 -9.35 -10.71
N PRO A 159 9.48 -8.89 -10.85
CA PRO A 159 10.63 -9.58 -10.25
C PRO A 159 10.48 -9.73 -8.74
N ALA A 160 10.17 -8.63 -8.04
CA ALA A 160 9.99 -8.62 -6.58
C ALA A 160 8.78 -9.48 -6.16
N LEU A 161 7.67 -9.39 -6.89
CA LEU A 161 6.48 -10.22 -6.63
C LEU A 161 6.77 -11.72 -6.81
N ARG A 162 7.60 -12.12 -7.79
CA ARG A 162 8.03 -13.51 -7.97
C ARG A 162 8.91 -14.00 -6.82
N ILE A 163 9.77 -13.15 -6.28
CA ILE A 163 10.56 -13.48 -5.08
C ILE A 163 9.62 -13.68 -3.89
N ALA A 164 8.66 -12.77 -3.71
CA ALA A 164 7.68 -12.84 -2.62
C ALA A 164 6.80 -14.09 -2.70
N SER A 165 6.30 -14.48 -3.88
CA SER A 165 5.46 -15.67 -4.06
C SER A 165 6.21 -16.96 -3.76
N ARG A 166 7.41 -17.11 -4.31
CA ARG A 166 8.30 -18.27 -4.04
C ARG A 166 8.65 -18.37 -2.56
N GLY A 167 9.03 -17.26 -1.94
CA GLY A 167 9.33 -17.21 -0.50
C GLY A 167 8.12 -17.60 0.36
N SER A 168 6.94 -17.10 -0.01
CA SER A 168 5.67 -17.43 0.68
C SER A 168 5.37 -18.93 0.58
N SER A 169 5.50 -19.55 -0.60
CA SER A 169 5.25 -20.99 -0.78
C SER A 169 6.28 -21.88 -0.12
N CYS A 170 7.56 -21.52 -0.11
CA CYS A 170 8.61 -22.30 0.55
C CYS A 170 8.48 -22.29 2.08
N SER A 171 7.94 -21.23 2.67
CA SER A 171 7.74 -21.13 4.13
C SER A 171 6.70 -22.11 4.71
N GLY A 172 5.93 -22.79 3.84
CA GLY A 172 4.92 -23.79 4.20
C GLY A 172 5.39 -25.25 4.12
N ARG A 173 6.67 -25.53 3.83
CA ARG A 173 7.20 -26.91 3.75
C ARG A 173 7.33 -27.53 5.16
N GLY A 174 6.20 -28.04 5.65
CA GLY A 174 6.05 -28.79 6.89
C GLY A 174 4.57 -29.11 7.06
N ARG A 175 4.21 -30.39 7.22
CA ARG A 175 2.89 -31.02 6.97
C ARG A 175 1.63 -30.39 7.60
N LYS A 176 1.68 -29.27 8.32
CA LYS A 176 0.52 -28.58 8.93
C LYS A 176 0.58 -27.04 8.97
N ARG A 177 1.59 -26.39 8.38
CA ARG A 177 1.72 -24.92 8.50
C ARG A 177 1.24 -24.19 7.24
N ARG A 178 0.28 -23.29 7.42
CA ARG A 178 -0.12 -22.35 6.38
C ARG A 178 1.12 -21.56 5.90
N PRO A 179 1.33 -21.43 4.59
CA PRO A 179 2.41 -20.61 4.07
C PRO A 179 2.29 -19.19 4.65
N ARG A 180 3.42 -18.61 5.06
CA ARG A 180 3.48 -17.26 5.60
C ARG A 180 3.78 -16.29 4.46
N PRO A 181 2.86 -15.36 4.13
CA PRO A 181 3.14 -14.32 3.15
C PRO A 181 4.41 -13.55 3.47
N VAL A 182 5.32 -13.53 2.49
CA VAL A 182 6.57 -12.77 2.52
C VAL A 182 6.34 -11.43 1.84
N LEU A 183 6.80 -10.36 2.48
CA LEU A 183 6.84 -9.02 1.88
C LEU A 183 8.31 -8.67 1.63
N VAL A 184 8.65 -8.43 0.37
CA VAL A 184 10.00 -7.99 -0.02
C VAL A 184 10.02 -6.48 -0.22
N ARG A 185 11.18 -5.84 -0.15
CA ARG A 185 11.32 -4.44 -0.56
C ARG A 185 11.48 -4.37 -2.07
N LEU A 186 10.92 -3.33 -2.68
CA LEU A 186 11.24 -3.02 -4.07
C LEU A 186 12.68 -2.46 -4.11
N GLU A 187 13.52 -3.09 -4.92
CA GLU A 187 14.83 -2.55 -5.30
C GLU A 187 14.60 -1.73 -6.57
N VAL A 188 14.93 -0.44 -6.50
CA VAL A 188 14.78 0.56 -7.58
C VAL A 188 16.13 1.17 -7.90
#